data_AF-A0AAD4CHG7-F1
#
_entry.id   AF-A0AAD4CHG7-F1
#
_cell.length_a   1.000
_cell.length_b   1.000
_cell.length_c   1.000
_cell.angle_alpha   90.00
_cell.angle_beta   90.00
_cell.angle_gamma   90.00
#
_symmetry.space_group_name_H-M   'P 1'
#
loop_
_entity.id
_entity.type
_entity.pdbx_description
1 polymer ?
#
loop_
_entity_poly.entity_id
_entity_poly.type
_entity_poly.pdbx_seq_one_letter_code
_entity_poly.pdbx_strand_id
1 'polypeptide(L)'
;MPNSHEDILGAKMLNIPDDLRAIFPPSAFPAFEICRGRFIRANRLLETLTHFKHYRWTYLCPRGSPRYRDHEDAVFRLRSWRPYYFRVDPTLAPTPKLPALSLKFCIKEEVYNDYLARYDLHRDRFFAETQDQWLAAKKEVGRELDAAELGDEERHLLNEFWQGFVRNMEKWHAVILDYELPSWEEVVDDLCTVIRQRVEDGDACVNNIVVS
;
A
#
# COMPACT_ATOMS: atom_id res chain seq x y z
N MET A 1 -13.37 0.35 6.68
CA MET A 1 -12.04 -0.07 6.22
C MET A 1 -12.29 -1.24 5.28
N PRO A 2 -11.76 -1.26 4.04
CA PRO A 2 -11.46 -2.57 3.48
C PRO A 2 -10.50 -3.21 4.47
N ASN A 3 -10.81 -4.46 4.82
CA ASN A 3 -10.10 -5.27 5.78
C ASN A 3 -8.60 -5.34 5.45
N SER A 4 -7.83 -5.85 6.41
CA SER A 4 -6.40 -6.15 6.33
C SER A 4 -5.89 -6.40 4.90
N HIS A 5 -4.70 -5.91 4.58
CA HIS A 5 -4.01 -6.19 3.32
C HIS A 5 -4.05 -7.70 2.94
N GLU A 6 -4.20 -8.60 3.92
CA GLU A 6 -4.46 -10.03 3.75
C GLU A 6 -5.71 -10.40 2.92
N ASP A 7 -6.82 -9.64 3.02
CA ASP A 7 -8.06 -9.88 2.24
C ASP A 7 -7.89 -9.46 0.76
N ILE A 8 -7.01 -8.50 0.48
CA ILE A 8 -6.63 -8.10 -0.88
C ILE A 8 -5.57 -9.07 -1.45
N LEU A 9 -4.76 -9.66 -0.58
CA LEU A 9 -3.58 -10.46 -0.97
C LEU A 9 -3.85 -11.88 -1.41
N GLY A 10 -5.05 -12.43 -1.18
CA GLY A 10 -5.33 -13.82 -1.55
C GLY A 10 -4.19 -14.73 -1.08
N ALA A 11 -3.79 -14.64 0.19
CA ALA A 11 -2.61 -15.33 0.75
C ALA A 11 -2.60 -16.85 0.48
N LYS A 12 -3.75 -17.43 0.14
CA LYS A 12 -3.90 -18.81 -0.32
C LYS A 12 -3.25 -19.12 -1.68
N MET A 13 -3.08 -18.13 -2.56
CA MET A 13 -2.51 -18.32 -3.90
C MET A 13 -0.98 -18.15 -3.93
N LEU A 14 -0.35 -17.79 -2.81
CA LEU A 14 1.09 -17.62 -2.70
C LEU A 14 1.90 -18.91 -2.67
N ASN A 15 1.25 -20.01 -2.32
CA ASN A 15 1.85 -21.31 -2.21
C ASN A 15 1.17 -22.25 -3.19
N ILE A 16 1.90 -23.25 -3.68
CA ILE A 16 1.30 -24.37 -4.38
C ILE A 16 0.35 -25.06 -3.38
N PRO A 17 -0.94 -25.20 -3.70
CA PRO A 17 -1.90 -25.96 -2.90
C PRO A 17 -1.41 -27.39 -2.64
N ASP A 18 -1.72 -27.97 -1.49
CA ASP A 18 -1.19 -29.27 -1.09
C ASP A 18 -1.61 -30.40 -2.06
N ASP A 19 -2.81 -30.29 -2.63
CA ASP A 19 -3.35 -31.16 -3.68
C ASP A 19 -2.56 -31.05 -5.00
N LEU A 20 -2.05 -29.85 -5.32
CA LEU A 20 -1.24 -29.63 -6.52
C LEU A 20 0.24 -29.94 -6.29
N ARG A 21 0.73 -29.96 -5.05
CA ARG A 21 2.13 -30.23 -4.74
C ARG A 21 2.57 -31.62 -5.19
N ALA A 22 1.69 -32.62 -5.16
CA ALA A 22 1.99 -33.98 -5.59
C ALA A 22 2.21 -34.11 -7.10
N ILE A 23 1.54 -33.26 -7.90
CA ILE A 23 1.62 -33.25 -9.37
C ILE A 23 2.53 -32.14 -9.91
N PHE A 24 3.04 -31.27 -9.04
CA PHE A 24 3.89 -30.15 -9.44
C PHE A 24 5.23 -30.68 -9.98
N PRO A 25 5.63 -30.35 -11.22
CA PRO A 25 6.86 -30.88 -11.78
C PRO A 25 8.08 -30.51 -10.94
N PRO A 26 8.94 -31.48 -10.56
CA PRO A 26 10.15 -31.18 -9.78
C PRO A 26 11.08 -30.17 -10.46
N SER A 27 11.11 -30.14 -11.79
CA SER A 27 11.90 -29.19 -12.57
C SER A 27 11.35 -27.75 -12.51
N ALA A 28 10.02 -27.60 -12.39
CA ALA A 28 9.35 -26.31 -12.29
C ALA A 28 9.44 -25.71 -10.87
N PHE A 29 9.67 -26.54 -9.85
CA PHE A 29 9.62 -26.09 -8.45
C PHE A 29 10.65 -24.99 -8.11
N PRO A 30 11.94 -25.10 -8.50
CA PRO A 30 12.91 -24.02 -8.26
C PRO A 30 12.52 -22.72 -8.98
N ALA A 31 12.05 -22.81 -10.22
CA ALA A 31 11.61 -21.64 -10.99
C ALA A 31 10.42 -20.97 -10.30
N PHE A 32 9.46 -21.75 -9.80
CA PHE A 32 8.30 -21.26 -9.06
C PHE A 32 8.72 -20.57 -7.76
N GLU A 33 9.60 -21.16 -6.97
CA GLU A 33 10.08 -20.55 -5.72
C GLU A 33 10.83 -19.23 -5.95
N ILE A 34 11.63 -19.14 -7.02
CA ILE A 34 12.25 -17.86 -7.42
C ILE A 34 11.16 -16.85 -7.77
N CYS A 35 10.19 -17.23 -8.59
CA CYS A 35 9.07 -16.39 -9.02
C CYS A 35 8.26 -15.86 -7.82
N ARG A 36 7.91 -16.75 -6.89
CA ARG A 36 7.25 -16.47 -5.62
C ARG A 36 8.09 -15.53 -4.73
N GLY A 37 9.40 -15.77 -4.61
CA GLY A 37 10.30 -14.90 -3.87
C GLY A 37 10.36 -13.47 -4.42
N ARG A 38 10.39 -13.32 -5.76
CA ARG A 38 10.30 -12.01 -6.41
C ARG A 38 8.98 -11.31 -6.11
N PHE A 39 7.86 -12.04 -6.12
CA PHE A 39 6.59 -11.47 -5.71
C PHE A 39 6.58 -10.99 -4.26
N ILE A 40 7.03 -11.82 -3.30
CA ILE A 40 7.03 -11.44 -1.89
C ILE A 40 7.82 -10.14 -1.69
N ARG A 41 8.94 -9.99 -2.40
CA ARG A 41 9.73 -8.75 -2.39
C ARG A 41 8.95 -7.58 -3.00
N ALA A 42 8.29 -7.78 -4.13
CA ALA A 42 7.44 -6.78 -4.78
C ALA A 42 6.34 -6.28 -3.82
N ASN A 43 5.67 -7.21 -3.14
CA ASN A 43 4.60 -6.91 -2.22
C ASN A 43 5.08 -6.10 -1.01
N ARG A 44 6.23 -6.45 -0.41
CA ARG A 44 6.82 -5.67 0.69
C ARG A 44 7.16 -4.23 0.29
N LEU A 45 7.62 -4.05 -0.95
CA LEU A 45 7.87 -2.71 -1.48
C LEU A 45 6.56 -1.94 -1.68
N LEU A 46 5.50 -2.58 -2.17
CA LEU A 46 4.18 -1.95 -2.24
C LEU A 46 3.61 -1.59 -0.86
N GLU A 47 3.77 -2.45 0.14
CA GLU A 47 3.39 -2.13 1.52
C GLU A 47 4.14 -0.88 2.01
N THR A 48 5.40 -0.75 1.62
CA THR A 48 6.21 0.44 1.88
C THR A 48 5.62 1.66 1.16
N LEU A 49 5.41 1.62 -0.16
CA LEU A 49 4.83 2.74 -0.93
C LEU A 49 3.42 3.13 -0.42
N THR A 50 2.62 2.14 -0.03
CA THR A 50 1.30 2.34 0.58
C THR A 50 1.43 3.03 1.92
N HIS A 51 2.38 2.61 2.75
CA HIS A 51 2.72 3.27 3.99
C HIS A 51 3.12 4.73 3.74
N PHE A 52 3.98 5.01 2.77
CA PHE A 52 4.30 6.38 2.36
C PHE A 52 3.00 7.17 2.12
N LYS A 53 2.17 6.77 1.15
CA LYS A 53 0.94 7.49 0.82
C LYS A 53 0.00 7.67 2.02
N HIS A 54 -0.14 6.64 2.86
CA HIS A 54 -1.04 6.67 4.00
C HIS A 54 -0.56 7.61 5.12
N TYR A 55 0.75 7.81 5.26
CA TYR A 55 1.36 8.67 6.28
C TYR A 55 1.84 10.02 5.73
N ARG A 56 1.50 10.37 4.48
CA ARG A 56 1.91 11.61 3.80
C ARG A 56 1.82 12.87 4.66
N TRP A 57 0.73 13.05 5.41
CA TRP A 57 0.55 14.23 6.26
C TRP A 57 1.56 14.32 7.40
N THR A 58 2.04 13.19 7.95
CA THR A 58 3.08 13.16 8.99
C THR A 58 4.42 13.69 8.46
N TYR A 59 4.65 13.56 7.15
CA TYR A 59 5.88 14.01 6.50
C TYR A 59 5.82 15.47 6.01
N LEU A 60 4.80 16.23 6.41
CA LEU A 60 4.75 17.67 6.17
C LEU A 60 5.57 18.46 7.22
N CYS A 61 5.84 17.86 8.39
CA CYS A 61 6.58 18.52 9.46
C CYS A 61 7.99 17.94 9.62
N PRO A 62 9.05 18.79 9.74
CA PRO A 62 10.39 18.27 9.98
C PRO A 62 10.49 17.63 11.36
N ARG A 63 11.08 16.42 11.44
CA ARG A 63 11.29 15.70 12.72
C ARG A 63 12.08 16.48 13.78
N GLY A 64 12.95 17.40 13.34
CA GLY A 64 13.71 18.28 14.23
C GLY A 64 12.93 19.50 14.74
N SER A 65 11.71 19.75 14.25
CA SER A 65 10.90 20.87 14.70
C SER A 65 10.47 20.68 16.16
N PRO A 66 10.50 21.73 17.00
CA PRO A 66 9.91 21.67 18.34
C PRO A 66 8.40 21.38 18.30
N ARG A 67 7.76 21.56 17.14
CA ARG A 67 6.32 21.31 16.91
C ARG A 67 6.03 19.93 16.33
N TYR A 68 7.04 19.10 16.08
CA TYR A 68 6.85 17.80 15.41
C TYR A 68 5.88 16.90 16.16
N ARG A 69 6.02 16.78 17.49
CA ARG A 69 5.13 15.93 18.32
C ARG A 69 3.69 16.41 18.28
N ASP A 70 3.48 17.72 18.39
CA ASP A 70 2.15 18.33 18.33
C ASP A 70 1.49 18.09 16.96
N HIS A 71 2.27 18.20 15.88
CA HIS A 71 1.80 17.90 14.52
C HIS A 71 1.51 16.41 14.30
N GLU A 72 2.39 15.53 14.74
CA GLU A 72 2.23 14.08 14.62
C GLU A 72 0.97 13.60 15.36
N ASP A 73 0.74 14.07 16.59
CA ASP A 73 -0.48 13.78 17.35
C ASP A 73 -1.73 14.30 16.63
N ALA A 74 -1.68 15.54 16.11
CA ALA A 74 -2.80 16.13 15.39
C ALA A 74 -3.17 15.31 14.13
N VAL A 75 -2.17 14.89 13.35
CA VAL A 75 -2.35 14.02 12.18
C VAL A 75 -2.90 12.64 12.58
N PHE A 76 -2.39 12.05 13.67
CA PHE A 76 -2.86 10.77 14.18
C PHE A 76 -4.34 10.83 14.57
N ARG A 77 -4.75 11.90 15.27
CA ARG A 77 -6.15 12.11 15.70
C ARG A 77 -7.08 12.34 14.51
N LEU A 78 -6.67 13.17 13.53
CA LEU A 78 -7.41 13.35 12.28
C LEU A 78 -7.63 12.02 11.55
N ARG A 79 -6.60 11.17 11.48
CA ARG A 79 -6.66 9.86 10.83
C ARG A 79 -7.46 8.83 11.60
N SER A 80 -7.56 8.96 12.92
CA SER A 80 -8.31 8.04 13.78
C SER A 80 -9.80 8.38 13.86
N TRP A 81 -10.18 9.63 13.58
CA TRP A 81 -11.57 10.06 13.57
C TRP A 81 -12.40 9.31 12.50
N ARG A 82 -13.62 8.90 12.87
CA ARG A 82 -14.56 8.19 11.99
C ARG A 82 -15.95 8.84 12.14
N PRO A 83 -16.70 9.07 11.04
CA PRO A 83 -17.99 9.77 11.09
C PRO A 83 -19.08 8.99 11.84
N TYR A 84 -19.00 7.66 11.83
CA TYR A 84 -19.91 6.77 12.52
C TYR A 84 -19.07 5.79 13.36
N TYR A 85 -19.29 5.79 14.68
CA TYR A 85 -18.58 4.88 15.58
C TYR A 85 -19.08 3.42 15.40
N PHE A 86 -18.22 2.43 15.64
CA PHE A 86 -18.38 1.03 15.21
C PHE A 86 -19.28 0.18 16.13
N ARG A 87 -20.11 -0.67 15.47
CA ARG A 87 -20.87 -1.90 15.82
C ARG A 87 -21.27 -2.30 17.26
N VAL A 88 -20.53 -1.93 18.31
CA VAL A 88 -20.77 -2.42 19.68
C VAL A 88 -21.54 -1.41 20.53
N ASP A 89 -21.55 -0.14 20.12
CA ASP A 89 -22.27 0.94 20.81
C ASP A 89 -23.13 1.73 19.81
N PRO A 90 -24.44 1.44 19.72
CA PRO A 90 -25.34 1.96 18.69
C PRO A 90 -25.91 3.33 19.07
N THR A 91 -25.05 4.28 19.49
CA THR A 91 -25.52 5.66 19.46
C THR A 91 -25.67 6.05 17.99
N LEU A 92 -26.91 6.29 17.54
CA LEU A 92 -27.22 6.79 16.19
C LEU A 92 -26.68 8.22 15.95
N ALA A 93 -26.02 8.80 16.94
CA ALA A 93 -25.43 10.12 16.88
C ALA A 93 -24.12 10.08 16.07
N PRO A 94 -23.88 11.07 15.19
CA PRO A 94 -22.58 11.25 14.54
C PRO A 94 -21.46 11.38 15.57
N THR A 95 -20.27 10.87 15.24
CA THR A 95 -19.09 11.09 16.08
C THR A 95 -18.81 12.59 16.20
N PRO A 96 -18.64 13.15 17.41
CA PRO A 96 -18.30 14.55 17.60
C PRO A 96 -17.02 14.92 16.84
N LYS A 97 -16.98 16.14 16.27
CA LYS A 97 -15.76 16.66 15.65
C LYS A 97 -14.64 16.83 16.69
N LEU A 98 -13.40 16.89 16.21
CA LEU A 98 -12.23 17.09 17.06
C LEU A 98 -12.14 18.55 17.53
N PRO A 99 -11.78 18.82 18.78
CA PRO A 99 -11.61 20.20 19.27
C PRO A 99 -10.42 20.89 18.61
N ALA A 100 -10.64 22.04 17.94
CA ALA A 100 -9.58 22.78 17.22
C ALA A 100 -8.39 23.16 18.10
N LEU A 101 -8.63 23.64 19.33
CA LEU A 101 -7.58 24.09 20.26
C LEU A 101 -6.57 22.99 20.62
N SER A 102 -6.94 21.74 20.41
CA SER A 102 -6.11 20.57 20.71
C SER A 102 -5.30 20.07 19.51
N LEU A 103 -5.47 20.67 18.34
CA LEU A 103 -4.77 20.28 17.11
C LEU A 103 -3.85 21.41 16.65
N LYS A 104 -2.58 21.10 16.47
CA LYS A 104 -1.59 22.06 15.98
C LYS A 104 -0.85 21.47 14.80
N PHE A 105 -0.82 22.22 13.70
CA PHE A 105 -0.16 21.79 12.48
C PHE A 105 1.05 22.68 12.18
N CYS A 106 2.13 22.06 11.74
CA CYS A 106 3.32 22.71 11.21
C CYS A 106 3.65 22.00 9.91
N ILE A 107 3.67 22.74 8.80
CA ILE A 107 3.93 22.19 7.48
C ILE A 107 5.07 22.95 6.81
N LYS A 108 5.90 22.22 6.06
CA LYS A 108 7.04 22.76 5.32
C LYS A 108 7.20 22.02 4.00
N GLU A 109 7.13 22.76 2.90
CA GLU A 109 7.20 22.20 1.55
C GLU A 109 8.52 21.47 1.28
N GLU A 110 9.65 22.05 1.72
CA GLU A 110 10.98 21.42 1.58
C GLU A 110 11.03 20.02 2.20
N VAL A 111 10.35 19.81 3.34
CA VAL A 111 10.31 18.52 4.03
C VAL A 111 9.48 17.52 3.25
N TYR A 112 8.39 17.98 2.64
CA TYR A 112 7.58 17.15 1.77
C TYR A 112 8.34 16.78 0.49
N ASN A 113 9.10 17.70 -0.10
CA ASN A 113 9.93 17.45 -1.28
C ASN A 113 11.06 16.44 -0.99
N ASP A 114 11.73 16.53 0.17
CA ASP A 114 12.70 15.52 0.62
C ASP A 114 12.05 14.15 0.83
N TYR A 115 10.77 14.14 1.21
CA TYR A 115 9.98 12.93 1.35
C TYR A 115 9.56 12.35 -0.01
N LEU A 116 9.14 13.18 -0.97
CA LEU A 116 8.86 12.81 -2.36
C LEU A 116 10.11 12.19 -3.01
N ALA A 117 11.27 12.82 -2.89
CA ALA A 117 12.51 12.30 -3.45
C ALA A 117 12.88 10.90 -2.89
N ARG A 118 12.62 10.64 -1.61
CA ARG A 118 12.80 9.30 -1.01
C ARG A 118 11.79 8.31 -1.54
N TYR A 119 10.53 8.73 -1.70
CA TYR A 119 9.50 7.90 -2.30
C TYR A 119 9.86 7.51 -3.74
N ASP A 120 10.28 8.46 -4.56
CA ASP A 120 10.67 8.24 -5.96
C ASP A 120 11.87 7.28 -6.03
N LEU A 121 12.87 7.43 -5.16
CA LEU A 121 13.97 6.47 -5.08
C LEU A 121 13.49 5.04 -4.77
N HIS A 122 12.50 4.87 -3.90
CA HIS A 122 11.91 3.57 -3.60
C HIS A 122 11.06 3.04 -4.76
N ARG A 123 10.33 3.90 -5.45
CA ARG A 123 9.52 3.59 -6.64
C ARG A 123 10.42 3.17 -7.81
N ASP A 124 11.48 3.91 -8.08
CA ASP A 124 12.43 3.61 -9.16
C ASP A 124 13.15 2.29 -8.91
N ARG A 125 13.63 2.05 -7.67
CA ARG A 125 14.21 0.76 -7.29
C ARG A 125 13.23 -0.40 -7.45
N PHE A 126 11.95 -0.17 -7.13
CA PHE A 126 10.92 -1.17 -7.38
C PHE A 126 10.86 -1.52 -8.87
N PHE A 127 10.74 -0.54 -9.76
CA PHE A 127 10.61 -0.81 -11.19
C PHE A 127 11.87 -1.42 -11.79
N ALA A 128 13.04 -0.84 -11.50
CA ALA A 128 14.30 -1.29 -12.05
C ALA A 128 14.64 -2.74 -11.66
N GLU A 129 14.32 -3.16 -10.44
CA GLU A 129 14.66 -4.51 -9.98
C GLU A 129 13.52 -5.50 -10.18
N THR A 130 12.28 -5.10 -9.97
CA THR A 130 11.19 -6.07 -9.79
C THR A 130 10.54 -6.47 -11.10
N GLN A 131 10.41 -5.54 -12.06
CA GLN A 131 9.64 -5.78 -13.27
C GLN A 131 10.32 -6.80 -14.19
N ASP A 132 11.59 -6.59 -14.53
CA ASP A 132 12.32 -7.51 -15.42
C ASP A 132 12.54 -8.88 -14.77
N GLN A 133 12.86 -8.90 -13.47
CA GLN A 133 13.04 -10.14 -12.73
C GLN A 133 11.74 -10.94 -12.61
N TRP A 134 10.62 -10.25 -12.46
CA TRP A 134 9.28 -10.86 -12.47
C TRP A 134 8.97 -11.47 -13.84
N LEU A 135 9.13 -10.71 -14.92
CA LEU A 135 8.84 -11.18 -16.28
C LEU A 135 9.72 -12.38 -16.66
N ALA A 136 11.01 -12.34 -16.32
CA ALA A 136 11.92 -13.46 -16.54
C ALA A 136 11.51 -14.70 -15.74
N ALA A 137 11.20 -14.56 -14.44
CA ALA A 137 10.78 -15.68 -13.60
C ALA A 137 9.43 -16.26 -14.05
N LYS A 138 8.46 -15.41 -14.43
CA LYS A 138 7.17 -15.83 -15.00
C LYS A 138 7.37 -16.67 -16.26
N LYS A 139 8.23 -16.21 -17.17
CA LYS A 139 8.54 -16.93 -18.42
C LYS A 139 9.17 -18.29 -18.13
N GLU A 140 10.08 -18.34 -17.16
CA GLU A 140 10.78 -19.58 -16.81
C GLU A 140 9.85 -20.63 -16.20
N VAL A 141 8.95 -20.23 -15.30
CA VAL A 141 7.92 -21.14 -14.77
C VAL A 141 7.02 -21.67 -15.88
N GLY A 142 6.56 -20.80 -16.78
CA GLY A 142 5.77 -21.21 -17.94
C GLY A 142 6.49 -22.25 -18.80
N ARG A 143 7.77 -22.02 -19.10
CA ARG A 143 8.61 -22.95 -19.87
C ARG A 143 8.72 -24.32 -19.20
N GLU A 144 8.93 -24.35 -17.89
CA GLU A 144 9.06 -25.61 -17.13
C GLU A 144 7.73 -26.38 -17.04
N LEU A 145 6.60 -25.68 -16.88
CA LEU A 145 5.28 -26.30 -16.88
C LEU A 145 4.91 -26.83 -18.29
N ASP A 146 5.28 -26.12 -19.35
CA ASP A 146 5.06 -26.54 -20.73
C ASP A 146 5.89 -27.79 -21.08
N ALA A 147 7.14 -27.87 -20.59
CA ALA A 147 8.05 -28.97 -20.82
C ALA A 147 7.73 -30.23 -19.98
N ALA A 148 6.91 -30.11 -18.94
CA ALA A 148 6.58 -31.23 -18.06
C ALA A 148 5.69 -32.26 -18.77
N GLU A 149 6.04 -33.53 -18.63
CA GLU A 149 5.22 -34.67 -19.06
C GLU A 149 4.09 -34.89 -18.05
N LEU A 150 2.93 -34.28 -18.33
CA LEU A 150 1.73 -34.30 -17.50
C LEU A 150 0.53 -34.80 -18.31
N GLY A 151 -0.36 -35.54 -17.66
CA GLY A 151 -1.67 -35.88 -18.24
C GLY A 151 -2.55 -34.63 -18.42
N ASP A 152 -3.60 -34.75 -19.24
CA ASP A 152 -4.47 -33.62 -19.57
C ASP A 152 -5.13 -32.99 -18.34
N GLU A 153 -5.59 -33.81 -17.39
CA GLU A 153 -6.23 -33.35 -16.14
C GLU A 153 -5.24 -32.60 -15.23
N GLU A 154 -4.04 -33.16 -15.02
CA GLU A 154 -2.97 -32.55 -14.21
C GLU A 154 -2.53 -31.22 -14.81
N ARG A 155 -2.36 -31.18 -16.14
CA ARG A 155 -2.02 -29.97 -16.88
C ARG A 155 -3.10 -28.91 -16.73
N HIS A 156 -4.38 -29.28 -16.77
CA HIS A 156 -5.48 -28.34 -16.58
C HIS A 156 -5.43 -27.69 -15.19
N LEU A 157 -5.30 -28.50 -14.13
CA LEU A 157 -5.25 -28.03 -12.74
C LEU A 157 -4.05 -27.10 -12.49
N LEU A 158 -2.86 -27.48 -12.97
CA LEU A 158 -1.67 -26.65 -12.82
C LEU A 158 -1.77 -25.34 -13.60
N ASN A 159 -2.35 -25.37 -14.80
CA ASN A 159 -2.59 -24.15 -15.57
C ASN A 159 -3.58 -23.22 -14.89
N GLU A 160 -4.67 -23.75 -14.33
CA GLU A 160 -5.64 -22.93 -13.59
C GLU A 160 -4.98 -22.22 -12.41
N PHE A 161 -4.19 -22.96 -11.61
CA PHE A 161 -3.40 -22.41 -10.53
C PHE A 161 -2.42 -21.34 -11.02
N TRP A 162 -1.60 -21.67 -12.03
CA TRP A 162 -0.57 -20.79 -12.55
C TRP A 162 -1.14 -19.49 -13.11
N GLN A 163 -2.22 -19.57 -13.89
CA GLN A 163 -2.90 -18.39 -14.40
C GLN A 163 -3.56 -17.59 -13.29
N GLY A 164 -4.09 -18.25 -12.25
CA GLY A 164 -4.59 -17.60 -11.04
C GLY A 164 -3.50 -16.81 -10.32
N PHE A 165 -2.33 -17.41 -10.13
CA PHE A 165 -1.14 -16.76 -9.56
C PHE A 165 -0.72 -15.55 -10.39
N VAL A 166 -0.55 -15.71 -11.71
CA VAL A 166 -0.15 -14.64 -12.63
C VAL A 166 -1.16 -13.49 -12.66
N ARG A 167 -2.47 -13.77 -12.70
CA ARG A 167 -3.50 -12.71 -12.70
C ARG A 167 -3.45 -11.87 -11.44
N ASN A 168 -3.21 -12.49 -10.29
CA ASN A 168 -3.03 -11.72 -9.06
C ASN A 168 -1.80 -10.83 -9.17
N MET A 169 -0.68 -11.39 -9.62
CA MET A 169 0.56 -10.64 -9.87
C MET A 169 0.39 -9.43 -10.78
N GLU A 170 -0.37 -9.57 -11.86
CA GLU A 170 -0.59 -8.49 -12.81
C GLU A 170 -1.47 -7.36 -12.25
N LYS A 171 -2.46 -7.67 -11.40
CA LYS A 171 -3.21 -6.64 -10.66
C LYS A 171 -2.28 -5.78 -9.81
N TRP A 172 -1.29 -6.40 -9.14
CA TRP A 172 -0.32 -5.68 -8.32
C TRP A 172 0.59 -4.78 -9.16
N HIS A 173 1.05 -5.29 -10.30
CA HIS A 173 1.90 -4.52 -11.20
C HIS A 173 1.18 -3.27 -11.73
N ALA A 174 -0.10 -3.40 -12.10
CA ALA A 174 -0.92 -2.27 -12.54
C ALA A 174 -1.09 -1.20 -11.44
N VAL A 175 -1.38 -1.61 -10.21
CA VAL A 175 -1.56 -0.67 -9.08
C VAL A 175 -0.29 0.15 -8.82
N ILE A 176 0.89 -0.44 -8.99
CA ILE A 176 2.16 0.24 -8.71
C ILE A 176 2.53 1.24 -9.80
N LEU A 177 2.22 0.94 -11.06
CA LEU A 177 2.44 1.87 -12.19
C LEU A 177 1.70 3.19 -11.97
N ASP A 178 0.49 3.12 -11.43
CA ASP A 178 -0.36 4.28 -11.13
C ASP A 178 -0.16 4.84 -9.71
N TYR A 179 0.79 4.28 -8.95
CA TYR A 179 1.02 4.71 -7.56
C TYR A 179 1.92 5.94 -7.54
N GLU A 180 1.30 7.11 -7.65
CA GLU A 180 1.95 8.40 -7.45
C GLU A 180 1.55 9.03 -6.12
N LEU A 181 2.51 9.75 -5.52
CA LEU A 181 2.22 10.62 -4.40
C LEU A 181 1.63 11.94 -4.90
N PRO A 182 0.69 12.54 -4.15
CA PRO A 182 0.12 13.82 -4.51
C PRO A 182 1.20 14.92 -4.51
N SER A 183 0.97 15.97 -5.30
CA SER A 183 1.78 17.19 -5.25
C SER A 183 1.69 17.86 -3.87
N TRP A 184 2.54 18.85 -3.63
CA TRP A 184 2.47 19.67 -2.42
C TRP A 184 1.09 20.33 -2.26
N GLU A 185 0.58 20.92 -3.34
CA GLU A 185 -0.72 21.59 -3.35
C GLU A 185 -1.84 20.59 -3.06
N GLU A 186 -1.79 19.42 -3.69
CA GLU A 186 -2.78 18.36 -3.50
C GLU A 186 -2.77 17.81 -2.07
N VAL A 187 -1.59 17.57 -1.48
CA VAL A 187 -1.50 17.05 -0.11
C VAL A 187 -1.95 18.08 0.94
N VAL A 188 -1.67 19.36 0.70
CA VAL A 188 -2.12 20.45 1.57
C VAL A 188 -3.62 20.66 1.46
N ASP A 189 -4.18 20.68 0.24
CA ASP A 189 -5.62 20.79 0.02
C ASP A 189 -6.40 19.61 0.63
N ASP A 190 -5.89 18.39 0.44
CA ASP A 190 -6.43 17.18 1.06
C ASP A 190 -6.40 17.26 2.59
N LEU A 191 -5.29 17.73 3.19
CA LEU A 191 -5.22 17.97 4.64
C LEU A 191 -6.24 19.01 5.09
N CYS A 192 -6.36 20.14 4.38
CA CYS A 192 -7.28 21.22 4.73
C CYS A 192 -8.74 20.76 4.62
N THR A 193 -9.08 20.02 3.57
CA THR A 193 -10.39 19.40 3.37
C THR A 193 -10.73 18.47 4.55
N VAL A 194 -9.78 17.64 4.96
CA VAL A 194 -9.96 16.74 6.09
C VAL A 194 -10.12 17.48 7.43
N ILE A 195 -9.38 18.57 7.64
CA ILE A 195 -9.55 19.42 8.83
C ILE A 195 -10.95 20.02 8.86
N ARG A 196 -11.43 20.64 7.77
CA ARG A 196 -12.78 21.23 7.68
C ARG A 196 -13.88 20.23 7.99
N GLN A 197 -13.73 19.00 7.51
CA GLN A 197 -14.69 17.93 7.74
C GLN A 197 -14.70 17.43 9.20
N ARG A 198 -13.52 17.32 9.83
CA ARG A 198 -13.36 16.54 11.08
C ARG A 198 -13.12 17.38 12.33
N VAL A 199 -12.83 18.67 12.18
CA VAL A 199 -12.46 19.57 13.28
C VAL A 199 -13.55 20.62 13.51
N GLU A 200 -13.83 20.91 14.77
CA GLU A 200 -14.68 22.03 15.18
C GLU A 200 -14.08 23.34 14.66
N ASP A 201 -14.88 24.21 14.05
CA ASP A 201 -14.38 25.44 13.43
C ASP A 201 -13.16 25.20 12.51
N GLY A 202 -13.29 24.21 11.62
CA GLY A 202 -12.18 23.73 10.81
C GLY A 202 -11.56 24.80 9.90
N ASP A 203 -12.31 25.82 9.47
CA ASP A 203 -11.76 26.94 8.71
C ASP A 203 -10.81 27.79 9.56
N ALA A 204 -11.16 28.09 10.81
CA ALA A 204 -10.23 28.74 11.73
C ALA A 204 -9.01 27.87 12.02
N CYS A 205 -9.18 26.55 12.11
CA CYS A 205 -8.05 25.62 12.29
C CYS A 205 -7.09 25.64 11.07
N VAL A 206 -7.63 25.64 9.84
CA VAL A 206 -6.84 25.75 8.60
C VAL A 206 -6.05 27.07 8.56
N ASN A 207 -6.68 28.18 8.93
CA ASN A 207 -6.01 29.49 8.95
C ASN A 207 -4.88 29.59 9.99
N ASN A 208 -4.86 28.69 10.98
CA ASN A 208 -3.82 28.61 12.01
C ASN A 208 -2.71 27.60 11.70
N ILE A 209 -2.73 26.95 10.53
CA ILE A 209 -1.64 26.08 10.09
C ILE A 209 -0.38 26.93 9.92
N VAL A 210 0.69 26.53 10.60
CA VAL A 210 1.97 27.24 10.48
C VAL A 210 2.76 26.68 9.31
N VAL A 211 2.94 27.54 8.30
CA VAL A 211 3.85 27.30 7.17
C VAL A 211 5.22 27.86 7.54
N SER A 212 6.25 27.00 7.58
CA SER A 212 7.61 27.34 8.03
C SER A 212 8.67 27.05 6.98
#